data_AF-C5CH21-F1
#
_entry.id   AF-C5CH21-F1
#
_cell.length_a   1.000
_cell.length_b   1.000
_cell.length_c   1.000
_cell.angle_alpha   90.00
_cell.angle_beta   90.00
_cell.angle_gamma   90.00
#
_symmetry.space_group_name_H-M   'P 1'
#
loop_
_entity.id
_entity.type
_entity.pdbx_description
1 polymer ?
#
loop_
_entity_poly.entity_id
_entity_poly.type
_entity_poly.pdbx_seq_one_letter_code
_entity_poly.pdbx_strand_id
1 'polypeptide(L)'
;MTIIIPTTNIWGFPEKEGEKVLFPQRVEQLKNFITNEGAEGLLISRCDNFSWFTFGGRNHITLNTVEGVASILLTREKIYLFVDNIEKERLRKEEIAPEIWKELEVIEYDWWKSERTAIMP
;
A
#
# COMPACT_ATOMS: atom_id res chain seq x y z
N MET A 1 2.72 -21.41 13.79
CA MET A 1 2.28 -20.76 15.04
C MET A 1 1.21 -19.76 14.65
N THR A 2 -0.05 -20.07 14.90
CA THR A 2 -1.18 -19.19 14.55
C THR A 2 -1.43 -18.25 15.72
N ILE A 3 -1.17 -16.96 15.52
CA ILE A 3 -1.61 -15.93 16.46
C ILE A 3 -3.06 -15.61 16.10
N ILE A 4 -3.99 -15.93 17.01
CA ILE A 4 -5.38 -15.51 16.94
C ILE A 4 -5.43 -14.10 17.55
N ILE A 5 -5.49 -13.08 16.70
CA ILE A 5 -5.90 -11.72 17.12
C ILE A 5 -7.42 -11.74 17.18
N PRO A 6 -8.08 -11.28 18.26
CA PRO A 6 -9.54 -11.34 18.38
C PRO A 6 -10.18 -10.49 17.29
N THR A 7 -10.70 -11.14 16.26
CA THR A 7 -11.46 -10.51 15.19
C THR A 7 -12.91 -10.34 15.65
N THR A 8 -13.29 -9.11 15.99
CA THR A 8 -14.63 -8.68 15.58
C THR A 8 -14.60 -8.56 14.05
N ASN A 9 -15.43 -9.38 13.41
CA ASN A 9 -15.73 -9.44 11.97
C ASN A 9 -14.86 -10.41 11.16
N ILE A 10 -15.53 -11.46 10.71
CA ILE A 10 -15.16 -12.63 9.90
C ILE A 10 -14.46 -12.36 8.54
N TRP A 11 -14.02 -11.13 8.26
CA TRP A 11 -13.33 -10.75 7.03
C TRP A 11 -12.05 -9.92 7.24
N GLY A 12 -11.50 -9.84 8.45
CA GLY A 12 -10.14 -9.30 8.67
C GLY A 12 -9.94 -7.80 8.38
N PHE A 13 -11.01 -7.08 8.05
CA PHE A 13 -10.98 -5.63 7.92
C PHE A 13 -11.36 -5.00 9.27
N PRO A 14 -10.47 -4.22 9.90
CA PRO A 14 -10.83 -3.45 11.08
C PRO A 14 -11.89 -2.40 10.72
N GLU A 15 -12.67 -1.95 11.70
CA GLU A 15 -13.42 -0.69 11.56
C GLU A 15 -12.43 0.46 11.30
N LYS A 16 -12.88 1.58 10.71
CA LYS A 16 -12.01 2.71 10.33
C LYS A 16 -11.08 3.18 11.46
N GLU A 17 -11.54 3.11 12.71
CA GLU A 17 -10.75 3.50 13.88
C GLU A 17 -9.64 2.48 14.23
N GLY A 18 -9.81 1.22 13.85
CA GLY A 18 -8.81 0.16 13.97
C GLY A 18 -7.75 0.18 12.88
N GLU A 19 -8.03 0.70 11.68
CA GLU A 19 -7.02 0.86 10.60
C GLU A 19 -5.82 1.67 11.09
N LYS A 20 -6.10 2.80 11.75
CA LYS A 20 -5.08 3.68 12.33
C LYS A 20 -4.18 2.97 13.35
N VAL A 21 -4.74 2.08 14.16
CA VAL A 21 -4.01 1.35 15.21
C VAL A 21 -3.19 0.21 14.61
N LEU A 22 -3.72 -0.46 13.58
CA LEU A 22 -3.13 -1.66 13.00
C LEU A 22 -2.11 -1.36 11.89
N PHE A 23 -2.20 -0.21 11.21
CA PHE A 23 -1.28 0.14 10.13
C PHE A 23 0.20 0.12 10.55
N PRO A 24 0.62 0.74 11.69
CA PRO A 24 2.01 0.70 12.12
C PRO A 24 2.51 -0.73 12.40
N GLN A 25 1.67 -1.58 12.99
CA GLN A 25 2.00 -2.98 13.28
C GLN A 25 2.21 -3.78 11.99
N ARG A 26 1.35 -3.59 10.98
CA ARG A 26 1.53 -4.22 9.65
C ARG A 26 2.83 -3.77 8.99
N VAL A 27 3.12 -2.47 9.01
CA VAL A 27 4.36 -1.93 8.44
C VAL A 27 5.59 -2.52 9.14
N GLU A 28 5.58 -2.61 10.47
CA GLU A 28 6.67 -3.20 11.24
C GLU A 28 6.90 -4.68 10.88
N GLN A 29 5.83 -5.47 10.77
CA GLN A 29 5.90 -6.87 10.35
C GLN A 29 6.55 -7.02 8.97
N LEU A 30 6.18 -6.17 8.01
CA LEU A 30 6.76 -6.18 6.68
C LEU A 30 8.23 -5.72 6.67
N LYS A 31 8.60 -4.73 7.49
CA LYS A 31 10.01 -4.30 7.65
C LYS A 31 10.88 -5.42 8.24
N ASN A 32 10.35 -6.18 9.19
CA ASN A 32 11.00 -7.37 9.74
C ASN A 32 11.16 -8.46 8.67
N PHE A 33 10.13 -8.70 7.85
CA PHE A 33 10.20 -9.61 6.71
C PHE A 33 11.29 -9.20 5.71
N ILE A 34 11.32 -7.93 5.28
CA ILE A 34 12.38 -7.40 4.39
C ILE A 34 13.78 -7.66 4.97
N THR A 35 13.93 -7.46 6.28
CA THR A 35 15.22 -7.66 6.98
C THR A 35 15.62 -9.12 7.02
N ASN A 36 14.70 -10.03 7.33
CA ASN A 36 14.95 -11.47 7.39
C ASN A 36 15.30 -12.08 6.03
N GLU A 37 14.70 -11.56 4.95
CA GLU A 37 15.00 -11.97 3.57
C GLU A 37 16.28 -11.32 3.03
N GLY A 38 16.94 -10.43 3.79
CA GLY A 38 18.13 -9.70 3.33
C GLY A 38 17.86 -8.73 2.17
N ALA A 39 16.60 -8.35 1.95
CA ALA A 39 16.20 -7.44 0.88
C ALA A 39 16.36 -5.97 1.28
N GLU A 40 16.33 -5.06 0.31
CA GLU A 40 16.38 -3.60 0.56
C GLU A 40 14.99 -2.95 0.66
N GLY A 41 13.99 -3.59 0.07
CA GLY A 41 12.60 -3.15 0.13
C GLY A 41 11.64 -4.18 -0.44
N LEU A 42 10.34 -3.89 -0.33
CA LEU A 42 9.23 -4.68 -0.84
C LEU A 42 8.39 -3.80 -1.76
N LEU A 43 8.31 -4.17 -3.04
CA LEU A 43 7.43 -3.52 -4.02
C LEU A 43 6.09 -4.26 -4.10
N ILE A 44 5.00 -3.52 -3.89
CA ILE A 44 3.63 -4.00 -3.89
C ILE A 44 2.88 -3.36 -5.06
N SER A 45 2.76 -4.09 -6.17
CA SER A 45 2.09 -3.60 -7.40
C SER A 45 0.77 -4.31 -7.70
N ARG A 46 0.54 -5.50 -7.12
CA ARG A 46 -0.70 -6.24 -7.33
C ARG A 46 -1.88 -5.61 -6.59
N CYS A 47 -3.05 -5.61 -7.20
CA CYS A 47 -4.28 -5.01 -6.67
C CYS A 47 -4.70 -5.60 -5.31
N ASP A 48 -4.58 -6.92 -5.15
CA ASP A 48 -4.94 -7.64 -3.93
C ASP A 48 -4.04 -7.27 -2.74
N ASN A 49 -2.73 -7.24 -2.97
CA ASN A 49 -1.76 -6.86 -1.95
C ASN A 49 -1.82 -5.37 -1.61
N PHE A 50 -2.09 -4.51 -2.60
CA PHE A 50 -2.31 -3.08 -2.37
C PHE A 50 -3.53 -2.86 -1.47
N SER A 51 -4.64 -3.52 -1.79
CA SER A 51 -5.87 -3.47 -1.00
C SER A 51 -5.64 -3.99 0.42
N TRP A 52 -4.93 -5.12 0.57
CA TRP A 52 -4.57 -5.63 1.89
C TRP A 52 -3.71 -4.64 2.67
N PHE A 53 -2.67 -4.05 2.04
CA PHE A 53 -1.77 -3.11 2.70
C PHE A 53 -2.51 -1.86 3.20
N THR A 54 -3.41 -1.31 2.38
CA THR A 54 -4.16 -0.07 2.64
C THR A 54 -5.50 -0.28 3.36
N PHE A 55 -5.78 -1.49 3.85
CA PHE A 55 -7.06 -1.85 4.50
C PHE A 55 -8.32 -1.73 3.62
N GLY A 56 -8.19 -1.90 2.32
CA GLY A 56 -9.32 -1.98 1.39
C GLY A 56 -9.24 -1.02 0.20
N GLY A 57 -8.24 -0.13 0.16
CA GLY A 57 -8.05 0.81 -0.93
C GLY A 57 -7.89 0.11 -2.28
N ARG A 58 -8.45 0.71 -3.33
CA ARG A 58 -8.48 0.14 -4.69
C ARG A 58 -7.64 0.96 -5.65
N ASN A 59 -6.65 0.31 -6.25
CA ASN A 59 -5.77 0.87 -7.28
C ASN A 59 -5.99 0.24 -8.66
N HIS A 60 -7.11 -0.43 -8.93
CA HIS A 60 -7.43 -0.94 -10.27
C HIS A 60 -8.34 0.04 -11.03
N ILE A 61 -8.10 0.19 -12.34
CA ILE A 61 -9.07 0.86 -13.25
C ILE A 61 -10.11 -0.14 -13.75
N THR A 62 -9.68 -1.36 -14.10
CA THR A 62 -10.56 -2.42 -14.59
C THR A 62 -10.45 -3.65 -13.70
N LEU A 63 -11.53 -4.40 -13.56
CA LEU A 63 -11.57 -5.57 -12.67
C LEU A 63 -10.69 -6.74 -13.16
N ASN A 64 -10.21 -6.69 -14.39
CA ASN A 64 -9.44 -7.78 -15.01
C ASN A 64 -7.92 -7.59 -14.90
N THR A 65 -7.43 -6.55 -14.23
CA THR A 65 -5.99 -6.30 -14.08
C THR A 65 -5.46 -6.84 -12.75
N VAL A 66 -4.36 -7.59 -12.84
CA VAL A 66 -3.64 -8.14 -11.67
C VAL A 66 -2.80 -7.07 -10.99
N GLU A 67 -2.14 -6.22 -11.79
CA GLU A 67 -1.41 -5.04 -11.32
C GLU A 67 -2.31 -3.82 -11.35
N GLY A 68 -2.12 -2.93 -10.37
CA GLY A 68 -2.84 -1.68 -10.26
C GLY A 68 -2.08 -0.52 -10.88
N VAL A 69 -2.70 0.65 -10.86
CA VAL A 69 -2.17 1.93 -11.38
C VAL A 69 -1.21 2.63 -10.43
N ALA A 70 -0.98 2.05 -9.26
CA ALA A 70 -0.09 2.57 -8.25
C ALA A 70 0.61 1.42 -7.53
N SER A 71 1.90 1.59 -7.28
CA SER A 71 2.68 0.65 -6.47
C SER A 71 3.15 1.30 -5.17
N ILE A 72 3.29 0.46 -4.15
CA ILE A 72 3.87 0.86 -2.87
C ILE A 72 5.26 0.23 -2.74
N LEU A 73 6.29 1.04 -2.53
CA LEU A 73 7.62 0.55 -2.16
C LEU A 73 7.82 0.79 -0.66
N LEU A 74 7.85 -0.28 0.10
CA LEU A 74 8.22 -0.24 1.50
C LEU A 74 9.73 -0.49 1.63
N THR A 75 10.45 0.46 2.21
CA THR A 75 11.85 0.29 2.61
C THR A 75 11.95 0.19 4.13
N ARG A 76 13.17 0.01 4.66
CA ARG A 76 13.40 0.04 6.11
C ARG A 76 13.04 1.39 6.73
N GLU A 77 13.17 2.47 5.96
CA GLU A 77 13.03 3.84 6.45
C GLU A 77 11.67 4.42 6.10
N LYS A 78 11.24 4.26 4.85
CA LYS A 78 10.12 5.00 4.27
C LYS A 78 9.15 4.10 3.51
N ILE A 79 7.97 4.66 3.23
CA ILE A 79 6.93 4.04 2.41
C ILE A 79 6.68 4.99 1.25
N TYR A 80 6.95 4.55 0.03
CA TYR A 80 6.72 5.36 -1.17
C TYR A 80 5.46 4.89 -1.87
N LEU A 81 4.66 5.84 -2.37
CA LEU A 81 3.56 5.58 -3.27
C LEU A 81 3.92 6.13 -4.65
N PHE A 82 4.09 5.25 -5.63
CA PHE A 82 4.23 5.64 -7.04
C PHE A 82 2.84 5.66 -7.66
N VAL A 83 2.45 6.78 -8.24
CA VAL A 83 1.13 6.93 -8.86
C VAL A 83 1.18 8.02 -9.93
N ASP A 84 0.38 7.86 -10.97
CA ASP A 84 0.22 8.94 -11.95
C ASP A 84 -0.59 10.12 -11.39
N ASN A 85 -0.46 11.26 -12.06
CA ASN A 85 -1.11 12.50 -11.67
C ASN A 85 -2.65 12.47 -11.72
N ILE A 86 -3.25 11.57 -12.51
CA ILE A 86 -4.71 11.41 -12.63
C ILE A 86 -5.24 10.62 -11.43
N GLU A 87 -4.61 9.52 -11.09
CA GLU A 87 -5.06 8.58 -10.05
C GLU A 87 -4.70 9.03 -8.64
N LYS A 88 -3.65 9.84 -8.48
CA LYS A 88 -3.20 10.36 -7.17
C LYS A 88 -4.35 10.94 -6.35
N GLU A 89 -5.17 11.78 -6.97
CA GLU A 89 -6.22 12.50 -6.24
C GLU A 89 -7.39 11.59 -5.86
N ARG A 90 -7.72 10.60 -6.71
CA ARG A 90 -8.71 9.56 -6.40
C ARG A 90 -8.23 8.71 -5.23
N LEU A 91 -6.97 8.23 -5.26
CA LEU A 91 -6.40 7.45 -4.16
C LEU A 91 -6.42 8.24 -2.84
N ARG A 92 -6.06 9.52 -2.88
CA ARG A 92 -6.05 10.39 -1.69
C ARG A 92 -7.42 10.64 -1.09
N LYS A 93 -8.43 10.86 -1.94
CA LYS A 93 -9.78 11.27 -1.50
C LYS A 93 -10.69 10.10 -1.19
N GLU A 94 -10.55 9.00 -1.91
CA GLU A 94 -11.57 7.96 -1.96
C GLU A 94 -11.08 6.61 -1.44
N GLU A 95 -9.80 6.27 -1.63
CA GLU A 95 -9.34 4.89 -1.44
C GLU A 95 -8.42 4.70 -0.22
N ILE A 96 -7.53 5.65 0.05
CA ILE A 96 -6.55 5.55 1.13
C ILE A 96 -6.98 6.45 2.28
N ALA A 97 -7.07 5.86 3.48
CA ALA A 97 -7.43 6.61 4.67
C ALA A 97 -6.41 7.75 4.95
N PRO A 98 -6.86 8.94 5.41
CA PRO A 98 -5.98 10.10 5.60
C PRO A 98 -4.79 9.87 6.53
N GLU A 99 -4.93 8.99 7.52
CA GLU A 99 -3.87 8.57 8.44
C GLU A 99 -2.81 7.73 7.73
N ILE A 100 -3.20 6.84 6.82
CA ILE A 100 -2.26 6.04 6.03
C ILE A 100 -1.56 6.95 5.03
N TRP A 101 -2.31 7.83 4.34
CA TRP A 101 -1.77 8.74 3.33
C TRP A 101 -0.63 9.61 3.88
N LYS A 102 -0.70 10.03 5.15
CA LYS A 102 0.35 10.84 5.81
C LYS A 102 1.67 10.10 5.99
N GLU A 103 1.65 8.78 6.04
CA GLU A 103 2.85 7.93 6.18
C GLU A 103 3.52 7.66 4.82
N LEU A 104 2.87 8.05 3.71
CA LEU A 104 3.35 7.80 2.35
C LEU A 104 4.13 9.00 1.79
N GLU A 105 5.33 8.75 1.28
CA GLU A 105 6.03 9.67 0.39
C GLU A 105 5.52 9.46 -1.05
N VAL A 106 4.68 10.38 -1.52
CA VAL A 106 4.02 10.25 -2.82
C VAL A 106 4.95 10.73 -3.93
N ILE A 107 5.33 9.81 -4.81
CA ILE A 107 6.09 10.07 -6.03
C ILE A 107 5.11 10.08 -7.20
N GLU A 108 4.75 11.28 -7.60
CA GLU A 108 3.84 11.52 -8.73
C GLU A 108 4.63 11.56 -10.04
N TYR A 109 4.08 10.92 -11.07
CA TYR A 109 4.59 11.01 -12.44
C TYR A 109 3.48 11.35 -13.43
N ASP A 110 3.87 11.90 -14.57
CA ASP A 110 2.93 12.16 -15.67
C ASP A 110 2.39 10.83 -16.22
N TRP A 111 1.09 10.71 -16.45
CA TRP A 111 0.46 9.47 -16.93
C TRP A 111 1.04 8.89 -18.23
N TRP A 112 1.68 9.72 -19.08
CA TRP A 112 2.33 9.26 -20.31
C TRP A 112 3.75 8.71 -20.09
N LYS A 113 4.29 8.85 -18.87
CA LYS A 113 5.54 8.22 -18.44
C LYS A 113 5.22 6.90 -17.76
N SER A 114 6.08 5.90 -17.96
CA SER A 114 5.91 4.61 -17.28
C SER A 114 6.34 4.69 -15.82
N GLU A 115 5.62 3.97 -14.94
CA GLU A 115 5.99 3.79 -13.53
C GLU A 115 7.44 3.30 -13.38
N ARG A 116 7.89 2.43 -14.30
CA ARG A 116 9.27 1.93 -14.33
C ARG A 116 10.31 3.06 -14.32
N THR A 117 10.04 4.15 -15.03
CA THR A 117 10.92 5.32 -15.08
C THR A 117 10.94 6.08 -13.75
N ALA A 118 9.85 6.03 -12.98
CA ALA A 118 9.78 6.66 -11.67
C ALA A 118 10.45 5.82 -10.57
N ILE A 119 10.35 4.48 -10.65
CA ILE A 119 10.97 3.55 -9.69
C ILE A 119 12.49 3.44 -9.91
N MET A 120 12.95 3.54 -11.16
CA MET A 120 14.37 3.46 -11.55
C MET A 120 14.82 4.76 -12.25
N PRO A 121 15.04 5.85 -11.50
CA PRO A 121 15.49 7.12 -12.07
C PRO A 121 16.93 7.07 -12.61
#